data_AF-A0A7I7RBJ8-F1
#
_entry.id   AF-A0A7I7RBJ8-F1
#
_cell.length_a   1.000
_cell.length_b   1.000
_cell.length_c   1.000
_cell.angle_alpha   90.00
_cell.angle_beta   90.00
_cell.angle_gamma   90.00
#
_symmetry.space_group_name_H-M   'P 1'
#
loop_
_entity.id
_entity.type
_entity.pdbx_description
1 polymer ?
#
loop_
_entity_poly.entity_id
_entity_poly.type
_entity_poly.pdbx_seq_one_letter_code
_entity_poly.pdbx_strand_id
1 'polypeptide(L)'
;MHILSERENFVPRVCDNGAVRSVVAVLAALVTPALLSGAPPAGAQPALPPLPPPGAECRSPNCTPGIRPGVVLGSYCNNTTYYVFGVTSWGRLVFCGSPRRYEPRWFRSPEMHGVKLENDLCPGMDGEVAQAPDGLFLTCVAKDGRTYWERGDL
;
A
#
# COMPACT_ATOMS: atom_id res chain seq x y z
N MET A 1 17.83 -17.97 -37.46
CA MET A 1 16.38 -17.73 -37.30
C MET A 1 15.81 -18.95 -36.57
N HIS A 2 15.02 -18.74 -35.51
CA HIS A 2 14.28 -19.73 -34.68
C HIS A 2 15.14 -20.57 -33.70
N ILE A 3 15.26 -20.17 -32.43
CA ILE A 3 14.33 -20.27 -31.26
C ILE A 3 14.25 -21.73 -30.73
N LEU A 4 14.62 -21.91 -29.45
CA LEU A 4 13.88 -22.55 -28.33
C LEU A 4 14.90 -22.86 -27.20
N SER A 5 14.72 -22.36 -25.97
CA SER A 5 13.89 -22.99 -24.91
C SER A 5 14.48 -24.35 -24.47
N GLU A 6 14.73 -24.70 -23.22
CA GLU A 6 14.06 -24.35 -21.97
C GLU A 6 14.91 -24.87 -20.79
N ARG A 7 15.10 -24.01 -19.78
CA ARG A 7 15.04 -24.28 -18.33
C ARG A 7 15.66 -25.57 -17.76
N GLU A 8 16.82 -25.34 -17.16
CA GLU A 8 17.19 -25.73 -15.79
C GLU A 8 16.04 -26.37 -14.98
N ASN A 9 16.08 -27.69 -14.83
CA ASN A 9 15.32 -28.37 -13.78
C ASN A 9 16.21 -28.54 -12.55
N PHE A 10 15.83 -27.75 -11.56
CA PHE A 10 16.21 -27.79 -10.17
C PHE A 10 16.27 -29.23 -9.65
N VAL A 11 17.47 -29.66 -9.23
CA VAL A 11 17.70 -30.95 -8.57
C VAL A 11 17.48 -30.77 -7.06
N PRO A 12 16.48 -31.41 -6.43
CA PRO A 12 16.53 -31.63 -5.00
C PRO A 12 17.28 -32.94 -4.75
N ARG A 13 18.50 -32.83 -4.20
CA ARG A 13 19.20 -33.93 -3.56
C ARG A 13 18.34 -34.45 -2.40
N VAL A 14 17.72 -35.62 -2.58
CA VAL A 14 17.29 -36.46 -1.47
C VAL A 14 18.34 -37.54 -1.30
N CYS A 15 18.91 -37.58 -0.09
CA CYS A 15 19.96 -38.50 0.31
C CYS A 15 19.49 -39.95 0.15
N ASP A 16 20.26 -40.70 -0.62
CA ASP A 16 20.29 -42.15 -0.64
C ASP A 16 20.75 -42.65 0.74
N ASN A 17 19.96 -43.52 1.37
CA ASN A 17 20.39 -44.40 2.44
C ASN A 17 19.45 -45.62 2.47
N GLY A 18 19.93 -46.72 1.88
CA GLY A 18 19.94 -48.02 2.56
C GLY A 18 18.59 -48.69 2.82
N ALA A 19 18.18 -49.52 1.87
CA ALA A 19 17.63 -50.86 2.08
C ALA A 19 16.63 -51.06 3.24
N VAL A 20 15.33 -51.00 2.96
CA VAL A 20 14.37 -51.92 3.62
C VAL A 20 13.34 -52.40 2.59
N ARG A 21 13.20 -53.73 2.57
CA ARG A 21 12.41 -54.56 1.67
C ARG A 21 10.94 -54.15 1.55
N SER A 22 10.44 -54.30 0.32
CA SER A 22 9.03 -54.53 -0.03
C SER A 22 8.29 -55.43 0.97
N VAL A 23 7.13 -54.97 1.43
CA VAL A 23 5.95 -55.80 1.67
C VAL A 23 4.73 -55.02 1.20
N VAL A 24 4.13 -55.49 0.11
CA VAL A 24 2.79 -55.11 -0.35
C VAL A 24 1.78 -55.77 0.59
N ALA A 25 0.89 -54.98 1.19
CA ALA A 25 -0.34 -55.49 1.79
C ALA A 25 -1.50 -54.57 1.38
N VAL A 26 -2.31 -55.09 0.46
CA VAL A 26 -3.58 -54.55 0.02
C VAL A 26 -4.58 -54.70 1.16
N LEU A 27 -5.10 -53.58 1.67
CA LEU A 27 -6.35 -53.55 2.44
C LEU A 27 -7.24 -52.48 1.84
N ALA A 28 -8.18 -52.92 1.01
CA ALA A 28 -9.33 -52.14 0.59
C ALA A 28 -10.25 -51.95 1.80
N ALA A 29 -10.38 -50.73 2.28
CA ALA A 29 -11.44 -50.34 3.20
C ALA A 29 -12.11 -49.07 2.65
N LEU A 30 -13.35 -49.24 2.22
CA LEU A 30 -14.26 -48.20 1.74
C LEU A 30 -14.47 -47.18 2.86
N VAL A 31 -14.09 -45.92 2.64
CA VAL A 31 -14.54 -44.79 3.46
C VAL A 31 -15.09 -43.72 2.53
N THR A 32 -16.38 -43.47 2.69
CA THR A 32 -17.18 -42.45 2.02
C THR A 32 -16.55 -41.05 2.16
N PRO A 33 -16.52 -40.22 1.10
CA PRO A 33 -16.11 -38.82 1.23
C PRO A 33 -17.22 -38.03 1.95
N ALA A 34 -16.99 -37.67 3.21
CA ALA A 34 -17.75 -36.62 3.86
C ALA A 34 -17.28 -35.27 3.29
N LEU A 35 -18.05 -34.69 2.36
CA LEU A 35 -17.86 -33.33 1.89
C LEU A 35 -18.17 -32.37 3.05
N LEU A 36 -17.17 -32.06 3.86
CA LEU A 36 -17.22 -30.92 4.76
C LEU A 36 -16.94 -29.66 3.92
N SER A 37 -18.01 -28.98 3.53
CA SER A 37 -17.97 -27.61 3.01
C SER A 37 -17.40 -26.70 4.10
N GLY A 38 -16.07 -26.57 4.15
CA GLY A 38 -15.40 -25.56 4.94
C GLY A 38 -15.71 -24.19 4.36
N ALA A 39 -16.45 -23.36 5.09
CA ALA A 39 -16.58 -21.95 4.76
C ALA A 39 -15.17 -21.33 4.73
N PRO A 40 -14.83 -20.52 3.71
CA PRO A 40 -13.56 -19.82 3.70
C PRO A 40 -13.44 -18.99 4.98
N PRO A 41 -12.28 -18.95 5.64
CA PRO A 41 -12.09 -18.06 6.77
C PRO A 41 -12.35 -16.64 6.28
N ALA A 42 -13.33 -15.96 6.88
CA ALA A 42 -13.51 -14.54 6.71
C ALA A 42 -12.20 -13.89 7.17
N GLY A 43 -11.38 -13.45 6.21
CA GLY A 43 -10.17 -12.70 6.50
C GLY A 43 -10.58 -11.50 7.34
N ALA A 44 -10.16 -11.48 8.60
CA ALA A 44 -10.40 -10.36 9.50
C ALA A 44 -9.77 -9.12 8.86
N GLN A 45 -10.60 -8.26 8.29
CA GLN A 45 -10.18 -6.93 7.87
C GLN A 45 -9.61 -6.25 9.14
N PRO A 46 -8.38 -5.70 9.10
CA PRO A 46 -7.87 -4.90 10.21
C PRO A 46 -8.91 -3.84 10.56
N ALA A 47 -9.25 -3.75 11.84
CA ALA A 47 -10.21 -2.75 12.30
C ALA A 47 -9.76 -1.37 11.80
N LEU A 48 -10.65 -0.69 11.07
CA LEU A 48 -10.42 0.71 10.70
C LEU A 48 -10.19 1.49 11.99
N PRO A 49 -9.12 2.29 12.10
CA PRO A 49 -8.88 3.03 13.33
C PRO A 49 -10.01 4.05 13.56
N PRO A 50 -10.36 4.36 14.82
CA PRO A 50 -11.51 5.20 15.14
C PRO A 50 -11.49 6.52 14.37
N LEU A 51 -12.64 6.91 13.81
CA LEU A 51 -12.82 8.25 13.26
C LEU A 51 -12.68 9.29 14.40
N PRO A 52 -12.08 10.47 14.16
CA PRO A 52 -12.04 11.53 15.16
C PRO A 52 -13.46 11.96 15.59
N PRO A 53 -13.63 12.48 16.81
CA PRO A 53 -14.88 13.13 17.23
C PRO A 53 -15.30 14.20 16.22
N PRO A 54 -16.61 14.41 15.98
CA PRO A 54 -17.08 15.50 15.14
C PRO A 54 -16.54 16.84 15.66
N GLY A 55 -15.81 17.56 14.81
CA GLY A 55 -15.15 18.82 15.16
C GLY A 55 -13.70 18.69 15.66
N ALA A 56 -13.16 17.49 15.82
CA ALA A 56 -11.74 17.30 16.09
C ALA A 56 -10.93 17.55 14.81
N GLU A 57 -9.86 18.34 14.93
CA GLU A 57 -8.94 18.61 13.83
C GLU A 57 -8.30 17.30 13.34
N CYS A 58 -8.34 17.05 12.03
CA CYS A 58 -7.70 15.88 11.45
C CYS A 58 -6.19 16.11 11.30
N ARG A 59 -5.38 15.46 12.14
CA ARG A 59 -3.92 15.63 12.19
C ARG A 59 -3.12 14.45 11.66
N SER A 60 -3.78 13.45 11.10
CA SER A 60 -3.14 12.19 10.71
C SER A 60 -3.79 11.58 9.47
N PRO A 61 -3.11 10.66 8.76
CA PRO A 61 -3.65 10.05 7.56
C PRO A 61 -4.97 9.32 7.80
N ASN A 62 -5.16 8.69 8.97
CA ASN A 62 -6.34 7.88 9.25
C ASN A 62 -7.68 8.63 9.15
N CYS A 63 -7.67 9.93 9.44
CA CYS A 63 -8.88 10.76 9.36
C CYS A 63 -8.99 11.54 8.05
N THR A 64 -7.99 11.43 7.17
CA THR A 64 -7.95 12.22 5.93
C THR A 64 -8.89 11.61 4.91
N PRO A 65 -9.87 12.38 4.38
CA PRO A 65 -10.79 11.87 3.39
C PRO A 65 -10.08 11.61 2.05
N GLY A 66 -10.52 10.59 1.33
CA GLY A 66 -10.09 10.35 -0.04
C GLY A 66 -8.76 9.63 -0.23
N ILE A 67 -8.14 9.09 0.84
CA ILE A 67 -6.96 8.22 0.71
C ILE A 67 -7.34 6.95 -0.08
N ARG A 68 -6.75 6.76 -1.27
CA ARG A 68 -7.01 5.61 -2.13
C ARG A 68 -6.40 4.32 -1.57
N PRO A 69 -7.17 3.24 -1.33
CA PRO A 69 -6.61 1.96 -0.88
C PRO A 69 -6.01 1.15 -2.04
N GLY A 70 -5.16 0.17 -1.70
CA GLY A 70 -4.66 -0.83 -2.66
C GLY A 70 -3.72 -0.29 -3.73
N VAL A 71 -3.07 0.85 -3.49
CA VAL A 71 -2.14 1.46 -4.43
C VAL A 71 -0.86 0.63 -4.54
N VAL A 72 -0.36 0.44 -5.76
CA VAL A 72 0.94 -0.19 -6.01
C VAL A 72 2.02 0.89 -6.14
N LEU A 73 3.05 0.83 -5.30
CA LEU A 73 4.18 1.76 -5.34
C LEU A 73 4.85 1.73 -6.72
N GLY A 74 5.09 2.91 -7.32
CA GLY A 74 5.69 3.07 -8.64
C GLY A 74 4.74 2.87 -9.83
N SER A 75 3.51 2.42 -9.61
CA SER A 75 2.48 2.35 -10.67
C SER A 75 2.04 3.75 -11.10
N TYR A 76 1.40 3.83 -12.27
CA TYR A 76 0.91 5.08 -12.84
C TYR A 76 -0.29 5.65 -12.06
N CYS A 77 -0.42 6.97 -12.11
CA CYS A 77 -1.56 7.70 -11.56
C CYS A 77 -1.90 8.90 -12.45
N ASN A 78 -3.07 9.50 -12.24
CA ASN A 78 -3.67 10.46 -13.19
C ASN A 78 -3.97 11.84 -12.60
N ASN A 79 -3.79 12.05 -11.30
CA ASN A 79 -4.04 13.34 -10.64
C ASN A 79 -2.98 13.63 -9.60
N THR A 80 -2.22 14.70 -9.81
CA THR A 80 -1.12 15.15 -8.92
C THR A 80 -1.48 16.38 -8.10
N THR A 81 -2.73 16.85 -8.18
CA THR A 81 -3.18 18.09 -7.52
C THR A 81 -4.21 17.82 -6.42
N TYR A 82 -5.20 16.95 -6.67
CA TYR A 82 -6.28 16.68 -5.72
C TYR A 82 -6.38 15.20 -5.36
N TYR A 83 -6.64 14.91 -4.08
CA TYR A 83 -6.79 13.55 -3.54
C TYR A 83 -5.62 12.64 -3.94
N VAL A 84 -4.40 13.17 -3.77
CA VAL A 84 -3.18 12.55 -4.28
C VAL A 84 -2.68 11.42 -3.39
N PHE A 85 -3.25 11.22 -2.21
CA PHE A 85 -2.77 10.24 -1.24
C PHE A 85 -3.39 8.86 -1.45
N GLY A 86 -2.62 7.84 -1.17
CA GLY A 86 -3.06 6.46 -1.17
C GLY A 86 -2.32 5.60 -0.16
N VAL A 87 -2.82 4.40 0.05
CA VAL A 87 -2.18 3.39 0.89
C VAL A 87 -1.99 2.11 0.12
N THR A 88 -0.80 1.52 0.28
CA THR A 88 -0.48 0.21 -0.28
C THR A 88 -1.19 -0.91 0.47
N SER A 89 -1.24 -2.12 -0.11
CA SER A 89 -1.84 -3.30 0.54
C SER A 89 -1.20 -3.69 1.87
N TRP A 90 0.02 -3.22 2.13
CA TRP A 90 0.79 -3.46 3.35
C TRP A 90 0.88 -2.21 4.25
N GLY A 91 0.02 -1.21 4.02
CA GLY A 91 -0.20 -0.09 4.95
C GLY A 91 0.74 1.11 4.80
N ARG A 92 1.59 1.16 3.76
CA ARG A 92 2.43 2.35 3.48
C ARG A 92 1.63 3.47 2.84
N LEU A 93 1.75 4.68 3.38
CA LEU A 93 1.28 5.90 2.74
C LEU A 93 2.15 6.27 1.53
N VAL A 94 1.49 6.61 0.44
CA VAL A 94 2.06 7.02 -0.84
C VAL A 94 1.32 8.24 -1.37
N PHE A 95 1.96 8.99 -2.27
CA PHE A 95 1.32 10.10 -2.98
C PHE A 95 1.54 9.98 -4.48
N CYS A 96 0.58 10.45 -5.28
CA CYS A 96 0.70 10.59 -6.72
C CYS A 96 1.44 11.88 -7.03
N GLY A 97 2.60 11.77 -7.68
CA GLY A 97 3.42 12.91 -8.06
C GLY A 97 4.02 12.72 -9.45
N SER A 98 4.58 13.79 -10.01
CA SER A 98 5.22 13.78 -11.32
C SER A 98 6.56 14.51 -11.25
N PRO A 99 7.68 13.81 -11.01
CA PRO A 99 9.01 14.42 -11.10
C PRO A 99 9.19 15.07 -12.48
N ARG A 100 9.74 16.29 -12.51
CA ARG A 100 9.76 17.20 -13.67
C ARG A 100 9.95 16.47 -15.01
N ARG A 101 8.85 16.36 -15.77
CA ARG A 101 8.69 15.79 -17.13
C ARG A 101 8.43 14.27 -17.26
N TYR A 102 8.23 13.54 -16.17
CA TYR A 102 7.81 12.14 -16.25
C TYR A 102 6.31 11.98 -16.06
N GLU A 103 5.77 10.88 -16.58
CA GLU A 103 4.38 10.53 -16.33
C GLU A 103 4.15 10.29 -14.81
N PRO A 104 3.02 10.74 -14.25
CA PRO A 104 2.80 10.64 -12.81
C PRO A 104 2.79 9.21 -12.29
N ARG A 105 3.39 9.02 -11.12
CA ARG A 105 3.49 7.72 -10.43
C ARG A 105 3.27 7.86 -8.94
N TRP A 106 3.02 6.73 -8.30
CA TRP A 106 2.93 6.64 -6.84
C TRP A 106 4.32 6.57 -6.19
N PHE A 107 4.65 7.54 -5.36
CA PHE A 107 5.88 7.64 -4.60
C PHE A 107 5.62 7.46 -3.10
N ARG A 108 6.66 7.15 -2.32
CA ARG A 108 6.56 7.15 -0.86
C ARG A 108 6.27 8.57 -0.38
N SER A 109 5.25 8.74 0.45
CA SER A 109 4.89 10.04 1.02
C SER A 109 5.90 10.49 2.09
N PRO A 110 6.21 11.79 2.18
CA PRO A 110 6.63 12.43 3.43
C PRO A 110 5.59 12.25 4.54
N GLU A 111 5.88 12.73 5.75
CA GLU A 111 4.93 12.71 6.85
C GLU A 111 3.69 13.53 6.49
N MET A 112 2.51 12.93 6.70
CA MET A 112 1.23 13.48 6.31
C MET A 112 0.45 13.93 7.55
N HIS A 113 0.25 15.23 7.68
CA HIS A 113 -0.33 15.87 8.86
C HIS A 113 -1.85 16.05 8.79
N GLY A 114 -2.52 15.24 7.98
CA GLY A 114 -3.98 15.24 7.88
C GLY A 114 -4.54 16.39 7.03
N VAL A 115 -5.56 17.06 7.56
CA VAL A 115 -6.25 18.15 6.85
C VAL A 115 -5.77 19.51 7.37
N LYS A 116 -5.30 20.38 6.47
CA LYS A 116 -4.77 21.73 6.77
C LYS A 116 -5.33 22.77 5.80
N LEU A 117 -5.27 24.06 6.14
CA LEU A 117 -5.67 25.12 5.20
C LEU A 117 -4.45 25.66 4.46
N GLU A 118 -4.62 26.00 3.19
CA GLU A 118 -3.59 26.71 2.42
C GLU A 118 -3.28 28.05 3.11
N ASN A 119 -2.00 28.40 3.19
CA ASN A 119 -1.42 29.58 3.86
C ASN A 119 -1.39 29.55 5.40
N ASP A 120 -1.94 28.53 6.05
CA ASP A 120 -1.73 28.36 7.50
C ASP A 120 -0.25 28.10 7.82
N LEU A 121 0.19 28.57 8.98
CA LEU A 121 1.57 28.39 9.43
C LEU A 121 1.86 26.91 9.76
N CYS A 122 3.06 26.45 9.42
CA CYS A 122 3.52 25.09 9.66
C CYS A 122 4.94 25.05 10.29
N PRO A 123 5.13 25.62 11.49
CA PRO A 123 6.46 25.73 12.10
C PRO A 123 7.08 24.36 12.34
N GLY A 124 8.31 24.15 11.83
CA GLY A 124 9.09 22.93 12.04
C GLY A 124 8.62 21.72 11.24
N MET A 125 7.73 21.90 10.26
CA MET A 125 7.20 20.82 9.40
C MET A 125 7.69 20.98 7.95
N ASP A 126 8.82 21.65 7.73
CA ASP A 126 9.34 21.94 6.39
C ASP A 126 9.57 20.67 5.56
N GLY A 127 8.93 20.62 4.39
CA GLY A 127 8.96 19.45 3.50
C GLY A 127 7.94 18.36 3.82
N GLU A 128 7.20 18.49 4.91
CA GLU A 128 6.07 17.61 5.23
C GLU A 128 4.82 18.00 4.43
N VAL A 129 3.85 17.09 4.40
CA VAL A 129 2.69 17.20 3.51
C VAL A 129 1.36 17.19 4.25
N ALA A 130 0.34 17.75 3.62
CA ALA A 130 -1.03 17.78 4.10
C ALA A 130 -2.02 17.75 2.93
N GLN A 131 -3.31 17.65 3.24
CA GLN A 131 -4.39 17.78 2.27
C GLN A 131 -5.30 18.93 2.71
N ALA A 132 -5.76 19.76 1.78
CA ALA A 132 -6.81 20.73 2.09
C ALA A 132 -8.19 20.05 2.21
N PRO A 133 -9.21 20.72 2.80
CA PRO A 133 -10.56 20.17 2.90
C PRO A 133 -11.19 19.81 1.55
N ASP A 134 -10.79 20.50 0.48
CA ASP A 134 -11.21 20.25 -0.91
C ASP A 134 -10.37 19.18 -1.62
N GLY A 135 -9.39 18.58 -0.93
CA GLY A 135 -8.52 17.56 -1.47
C GLY A 135 -7.20 18.06 -2.03
N LEU A 136 -6.93 19.38 -2.03
CA LEU A 136 -5.70 19.94 -2.61
C LEU A 136 -4.45 19.39 -1.90
N PHE A 137 -3.43 19.00 -2.67
CA PHE A 137 -2.14 18.58 -2.14
C PHE A 137 -1.37 19.79 -1.61
N LEU A 138 -1.02 19.75 -0.32
CA LEU A 138 -0.26 20.79 0.35
C LEU A 138 1.12 20.26 0.73
N THR A 139 2.12 21.13 0.63
CA THR A 139 3.47 20.93 1.17
C THR A 139 3.80 22.11 2.07
N CYS A 140 4.38 21.85 3.24
CA CYS A 140 4.88 22.90 4.10
C CYS A 140 6.21 23.41 3.54
N VAL A 141 6.28 24.71 3.23
CA VAL A 141 7.46 25.32 2.61
C VAL A 141 8.02 26.43 3.49
N ALA A 142 9.35 26.50 3.58
CA ALA A 142 10.06 27.64 4.13
C ALA A 142 10.29 28.69 3.04
N LYS A 143 9.63 29.84 3.15
CA LYS A 143 9.76 30.94 2.20
C LYS A 143 9.48 32.29 2.88
N ASP A 144 10.26 33.30 2.50
CA ASP A 144 10.15 34.67 3.03
C ASP A 144 10.24 34.75 4.57
N GLY A 145 11.05 33.89 5.19
CA GLY A 145 11.28 33.88 6.63
C GLY A 145 10.14 33.28 7.47
N ARG A 146 9.15 32.64 6.84
CA ARG A 146 8.07 31.90 7.50
C ARG A 146 7.90 30.52 6.88
N THR A 147 7.24 29.62 7.59
CA THR A 147 6.86 28.30 7.08
C THR A 147 5.34 28.22 7.00
N TYR A 148 4.81 27.88 5.84
CA TYR A 148 3.35 27.81 5.62
C TYR A 148 2.98 26.70 4.63
N TRP A 149 1.74 26.24 4.69
CA TRP A 149 1.19 25.29 3.73
C TRP A 149 0.97 25.96 2.39
N GLU A 150 1.69 25.54 1.36
CA GLU A 150 1.53 25.98 -0.02
C GLU A 150 1.07 24.79 -0.87
N ARG A 151 0.53 25.04 -2.06
CA ARG A 151 0.20 23.94 -2.97
C ARG A 151 1.47 23.17 -3.38
N GLY A 152 1.41 21.85 -3.27
CA GLY A 152 2.54 20.99 -3.63
C GLY A 152 2.67 20.70 -5.13
N ASP A 153 1.79 21.28 -5.96
CA ASP A 153 1.80 21.13 -7.43
C ASP A 153 2.55 22.26 -8.16
N LEU A 154 3.17 23.18 -7.41
CA LEU A 154 3.92 24.35 -7.89
C LEU A 154 5.39 24.06 -8.26
#